data_AF-A0A133U692-F1
#
_entry.id   AF-A0A133U692-F1
#
_cell.length_a   1.000
_cell.length_b   1.000
_cell.length_c   1.000
_cell.angle_alpha   90.00
_cell.angle_beta   90.00
_cell.angle_gamma   90.00
#
_symmetry.space_group_name_H-M   'P 1'
#
loop_
_entity.id
_entity.type
_entity.pdbx_description
1 polymer ?
#
loop_
_entity_poly.entity_id
_entity_poly.type
_entity_poly.pdbx_seq_one_letter_code
_entity_poly.pdbx_strand_id
1 'polypeptide(L)'
;FLERMGNLTIIGLLLTLILLFSFQGDIIVNNPLHILLIAIPLTIFTFTIFSIAYGWSYVWGLDHNIAAPAAEIGASNFFELAVAVAISVFGITSGAALATVVGVLVEVPVMLTLVYIANKTRKYF
;
A
#
# COMPACT_ATOMS: atom_id res chain seq x y z
N PHE A 1 -23.74 -7.28 13.64
CA PHE A 1 -23.10 -6.08 14.24
C PHE A 1 -21.78 -5.77 13.53
N LEU A 2 -20.87 -6.75 13.39
CA LEU A 2 -19.58 -6.58 12.67
C LEU A 2 -19.73 -6.25 11.17
N GLU A 3 -20.64 -6.87 10.41
CA GLU A 3 -20.83 -6.57 8.97
C GLU A 3 -21.27 -5.12 8.69
N ARG A 4 -22.05 -4.50 9.59
CA ARG A 4 -22.47 -3.09 9.45
C ARG A 4 -21.34 -2.10 9.72
N MET A 5 -20.37 -2.47 10.57
CA MET A 5 -19.20 -1.64 10.83
C MET A 5 -18.21 -1.68 9.66
N GLY A 6 -18.09 -2.81 8.95
CA GLY A 6 -17.20 -2.92 7.79
C GLY A 6 -17.46 -1.85 6.72
N ASN A 7 -18.73 -1.60 6.40
CA ASN A 7 -19.09 -0.54 5.43
C ASN A 7 -18.76 0.87 5.94
N LEU A 8 -18.92 1.14 7.24
CA LEU A 8 -18.55 2.42 7.85
C LEU A 8 -17.03 2.64 7.84
N THR A 9 -16.24 1.59 8.10
CA THR A 9 -14.77 1.67 8.08
C THR A 9 -14.25 1.97 6.67
N ILE A 10 -14.80 1.32 5.64
CA ILE A 10 -14.45 1.58 4.24
C ILE A 10 -14.75 3.03 3.87
N ILE A 11 -15.92 3.54 4.27
CA ILE A 11 -16.30 4.95 4.03
C ILE A 11 -15.32 5.88 4.75
N GLY A 12 -14.97 5.60 6.02
CA GLY A 12 -14.00 6.40 6.79
C GLY A 12 -12.62 6.45 6.12
N LEU A 13 -12.08 5.30 5.73
CA LEU A 13 -10.78 5.19 5.05
C LEU A 13 -10.78 5.96 3.72
N LEU A 14 -11.81 5.78 2.90
CA LEU A 14 -11.95 6.50 1.63
C LEU A 14 -12.08 8.01 1.83
N LEU A 15 -12.83 8.45 2.85
CA LEU A 15 -13.00 9.86 3.14
C LEU A 15 -11.69 10.49 3.63
N THR A 16 -10.94 9.80 4.49
CA THR A 16 -9.59 10.21 4.88
C THR A 16 -8.67 10.32 3.66
N LEU A 17 -8.70 9.32 2.77
CA LEU A 17 -7.92 9.32 1.54
C LEU A 17 -8.27 10.54 0.66
N ILE A 18 -9.56 10.81 0.43
CA ILE A 18 -10.02 11.97 -0.34
C ILE A 18 -9.54 13.29 0.28
N LEU A 19 -9.65 13.44 1.61
CA LEU A 19 -9.21 14.66 2.31
C LEU A 19 -7.70 14.85 2.19
N LEU A 20 -6.92 13.79 2.38
CA LEU A 20 -5.46 13.84 2.26
C LEU A 20 -5.02 14.27 0.85
N PHE A 21 -5.64 13.70 -0.18
CA PHE A 21 -5.38 14.11 -1.56
C PHE A 21 -5.85 15.52 -1.86
N SER A 22 -6.99 15.95 -1.32
CA SER A 22 -7.47 17.32 -1.53
C SER A 22 -6.56 18.35 -0.88
N PHE A 23 -5.93 18.04 0.26
CA PHE A 23 -5.01 18.96 0.92
C PHE A 23 -3.61 18.98 0.32
N GLN A 24 -3.18 17.88 -0.30
CA GLN A 24 -1.83 17.77 -0.88
C GLN A 24 -1.81 17.80 -2.42
N GLY A 25 -2.96 17.93 -3.07
CA GLY A 25 -3.11 17.83 -4.52
C GLY A 25 -2.27 18.82 -5.31
N ASP A 26 -2.22 20.09 -4.90
CA ASP A 26 -1.40 21.11 -5.57
C ASP A 26 0.10 20.77 -5.48
N ILE A 27 0.57 20.28 -4.33
CA ILE A 27 1.98 19.92 -4.14
C ILE A 27 2.33 18.69 -4.99
N ILE A 28 1.43 17.71 -5.04
CA ILE A 28 1.56 16.49 -5.85
C ILE A 28 1.69 16.86 -7.34
N VAL A 29 0.79 17.70 -7.85
CA VAL A 29 0.79 18.09 -9.28
C VAL A 29 2.01 18.95 -9.63
N ASN A 30 2.47 19.83 -8.73
CA ASN A 30 3.61 20.70 -8.99
C ASN A 30 4.98 20.00 -8.87
N ASN A 31 5.07 18.84 -8.23
CA ASN A 31 6.34 18.14 -7.96
C ASN A 31 6.36 16.67 -8.44
N PRO A 32 6.15 16.40 -9.74
CA PRO A 32 6.08 15.04 -10.26
C PRO A 32 7.38 14.23 -10.08
N LEU A 33 8.54 14.89 -10.10
CA LEU A 33 9.82 14.22 -9.89
C LEU A 33 9.99 13.67 -8.47
N HIS A 34 9.54 14.41 -7.45
CA HIS A 34 9.60 13.95 -6.06
C HIS A 34 8.71 12.72 -5.85
N ILE A 35 7.54 12.69 -6.49
CA ILE A 35 6.64 11.53 -6.47
C ILE A 35 7.32 10.32 -7.06
N LEU A 36 7.93 10.45 -8.25
CA LEU A 36 8.62 9.33 -8.90
C LEU A 36 9.78 8.81 -8.06
N LEU A 37 10.56 9.70 -7.44
CA LEU A 37 11.67 9.34 -6.56
C LEU A 37 11.21 8.55 -5.33
N ILE A 38 9.97 8.73 -4.86
CA ILE A 38 9.39 7.98 -3.74
C ILE A 38 8.72 6.69 -4.24
N ALA A 39 7.98 6.77 -5.34
CA ALA A 39 7.20 5.68 -5.92
C ALA A 39 8.08 4.52 -6.41
N ILE A 40 9.21 4.83 -7.05
CA ILE A 40 10.11 3.81 -7.63
C ILE A 40 10.72 2.92 -6.54
N PRO A 41 11.39 3.45 -5.49
CA PRO A 41 11.92 2.63 -4.42
C PRO A 41 10.83 1.82 -3.69
N LEU A 42 9.68 2.43 -3.42
CA LEU A 42 8.56 1.73 -2.77
C LEU A 42 8.06 0.55 -3.60
N THR A 43 7.86 0.76 -4.90
CA THR A 43 7.41 -0.30 -5.80
C THR A 43 8.41 -1.44 -5.85
N ILE A 44 9.71 -1.13 -6.03
CA ILE A 44 10.77 -2.13 -6.06
C ILE A 44 10.82 -2.91 -4.74
N PHE A 45 10.73 -2.20 -3.62
CA PHE A 45 10.71 -2.82 -2.29
C PHE A 45 9.53 -3.79 -2.13
N THR A 46 8.30 -3.35 -2.40
CA THR A 46 7.09 -4.18 -2.27
C THR A 46 7.14 -5.42 -3.16
N PHE A 47 7.54 -5.27 -4.43
CA PHE A 47 7.71 -6.41 -5.33
C PHE A 47 8.80 -7.38 -4.88
N THR A 48 9.89 -6.86 -4.30
CA THR A 48 11.01 -7.67 -3.81
C THR A 48 10.56 -8.51 -2.62
N ILE A 49 9.95 -7.88 -1.61
CA ILE A 49 9.47 -8.59 -0.41
C ILE A 49 8.39 -9.60 -0.78
N PHE A 50 7.45 -9.24 -1.65
CA PHE A 50 6.44 -10.18 -2.16
C PHE A 50 7.08 -11.37 -2.86
N SER A 51 8.04 -11.14 -3.77
CA SER A 51 8.69 -12.21 -4.53
C SER A 51 9.47 -13.16 -3.62
N ILE A 52 10.15 -12.63 -2.60
CA ILE A 52 10.86 -13.43 -1.60
C ILE A 52 9.86 -14.26 -0.78
N ALA A 53 8.84 -13.64 -0.20
CA ALA A 53 7.87 -14.33 0.65
C ALA A 53 7.05 -15.37 -0.13
N TYR A 54 6.59 -15.03 -1.33
CA TYR A 54 5.81 -15.92 -2.20
C TYR A 54 6.65 -17.06 -2.76
N GLY A 55 7.88 -16.76 -3.22
CA GLY A 55 8.82 -17.78 -3.70
C GLY A 55 9.26 -18.73 -2.58
N TRP A 56 9.47 -18.22 -1.36
CA TRP A 56 9.79 -19.06 -0.21
C TRP A 56 8.63 -19.97 0.18
N SER A 57 7.41 -19.43 0.16
CA SER A 57 6.19 -20.20 0.42
C SER A 57 6.00 -21.33 -0.60
N TYR A 58 6.37 -21.08 -1.85
CA TYR A 58 6.38 -22.10 -2.90
C TYR A 58 7.39 -23.22 -2.62
N VAL A 59 8.62 -22.88 -2.22
CA VAL A 59 9.67 -23.85 -1.88
C VAL A 59 9.28 -24.73 -0.69
N TRP A 60 8.53 -24.19 0.27
CA TRP A 60 7.99 -24.94 1.40
C TRP A 60 6.71 -25.74 1.10
N GLY A 61 6.20 -25.68 -0.13
CA GLY A 61 5.01 -26.43 -0.53
C GLY A 61 3.74 -25.99 0.22
N LEU A 62 3.65 -24.72 0.60
CA LEU A 62 2.44 -24.16 1.22
C LEU A 62 1.32 -24.07 0.18
N ASP A 63 0.10 -24.38 0.60
CA ASP A 63 -1.08 -24.17 -0.24
C ASP A 63 -1.22 -22.68 -0.63
N HIS A 64 -1.69 -22.42 -1.86
CA HIS A 64 -1.88 -21.06 -2.38
C HIS A 64 -2.75 -20.16 -1.47
N ASN A 65 -3.74 -20.76 -0.80
CA ASN A 65 -4.64 -20.06 0.13
C ASN A 65 -3.93 -19.51 1.37
N ILE A 66 -2.71 -19.96 1.66
CA ILE A 66 -1.85 -19.47 2.74
C ILE A 66 -0.72 -18.63 2.15
N ALA A 67 -0.06 -19.11 1.09
CA ALA A 67 1.10 -18.48 0.48
C ALA A 67 0.81 -17.07 -0.06
N ALA A 68 -0.30 -16.88 -0.78
CA ALA A 68 -0.63 -15.59 -1.38
C ALA A 68 -0.97 -14.52 -0.33
N PRO A 69 -1.89 -14.76 0.64
CA PRO A 69 -2.15 -13.78 1.70
C PRO A 69 -0.93 -13.51 2.59
N ALA A 70 -0.11 -14.53 2.90
CA ALA A 70 1.09 -14.34 3.72
C ALA A 70 2.13 -13.45 3.02
N ALA A 71 2.35 -13.64 1.73
CA ALA A 71 3.26 -12.79 0.94
C ALA A 71 2.73 -11.35 0.83
N GLU A 72 1.42 -11.18 0.68
CA GLU A 72 0.78 -9.86 0.62
C GLU A 72 0.92 -9.11 1.95
N ILE A 73 0.67 -9.77 3.08
CA ILE A 73 0.85 -9.19 4.42
C ILE A 73 2.31 -8.77 4.64
N GLY A 74 3.27 -9.59 4.20
CA GLY A 74 4.69 -9.28 4.30
C GLY A 74 5.11 -8.06 3.46
N ALA A 75 4.48 -7.85 2.31
CA ALA A 75 4.79 -6.75 1.40
C ALA A 75 4.04 -5.44 1.74
N SER A 76 2.93 -5.52 2.49
CA SER A 76 2.05 -4.40 2.85
C SER A 76 2.67 -3.47 3.90
N ASN A 77 2.38 -2.17 3.80
CA ASN A 77 2.67 -1.17 4.81
C ASN A 77 1.36 -0.49 5.27
N PHE A 78 1.31 -0.04 6.53
CA PHE A 78 0.15 0.70 7.03
C PHE A 78 0.32 2.21 6.81
N PHE A 79 0.15 2.67 5.57
CA PHE A 79 0.35 4.08 5.26
C PHE A 79 -0.69 5.00 5.91
N GLU A 80 -1.94 4.59 6.10
CA GLU A 80 -2.95 5.44 6.76
C GLU A 80 -2.53 5.82 8.19
N LEU A 81 -1.92 4.89 8.92
CA LEU A 81 -1.32 5.17 10.23
C LEU A 81 -0.07 6.05 10.09
N ALA A 82 0.78 5.76 9.10
CA ALA A 82 1.99 6.54 8.85
C ALA A 82 1.68 8.01 8.54
N VAL A 83 0.62 8.29 7.77
CA VAL A 83 0.16 9.65 7.46
C VAL A 83 -0.28 10.37 8.74
N ALA A 84 -1.07 9.71 9.60
CA ALA A 84 -1.51 10.30 10.87
C ALA A 84 -0.31 10.68 11.76
N VAL A 85 0.68 9.80 11.85
CA VAL A 85 1.92 10.06 12.60
C VAL A 85 2.74 11.18 11.95
N ALA A 86 2.92 11.16 10.63
CA ALA A 86 3.68 12.18 9.92
C ALA A 86 3.07 13.58 10.08
N ILE A 87 1.75 13.70 9.96
CA ILE A 87 1.03 14.97 10.15
C ILE A 87 1.14 15.44 11.61
N SER A 88 1.01 14.54 12.58
CA SER A 88 1.06 14.91 14.00
C SER A 88 2.45 15.33 14.49
N VAL A 89 3.52 14.73 13.95
CA VAL A 89 4.91 15.00 14.37
C VAL A 89 5.55 16.11 13.54
N PHE A 90 5.36 16.09 12.22
CA PHE A 90 6.06 16.98 11.28
C PHE A 90 5.17 18.07 10.67
N GLY A 91 3.85 18.00 10.87
CA GLY A 91 2.89 18.91 10.27
C GLY A 91 2.52 18.56 8.82
N ILE A 92 1.41 19.14 8.35
CA ILE A 92 0.78 18.78 7.07
C ILE A 92 1.57 19.22 5.83
N THR A 93 2.40 20.27 5.95
CA THR A 93 3.20 20.82 4.85
C THR A 93 4.59 20.20 4.74
N SER A 94 4.92 19.25 5.62
CA SER A 94 6.23 18.60 5.62
C SER A 94 6.38 17.63 4.45
N GLY A 95 7.61 17.47 3.96
CA GLY A 95 7.93 16.44 2.96
C GLY A 95 7.67 15.01 3.47
N ALA A 96 7.70 14.79 4.78
CA ALA A 96 7.35 13.52 5.40
C ALA A 96 5.85 13.20 5.23
N ALA A 97 4.97 14.18 5.49
CA ALA A 97 3.53 14.01 5.26
C ALA A 97 3.22 13.76 3.78
N LEU A 98 3.91 14.45 2.87
CA LEU A 98 3.80 14.21 1.43
C LEU A 98 4.23 12.80 1.03
N ALA A 99 5.37 12.34 1.53
CA ALA A 99 5.86 11.00 1.21
C ALA A 99 4.89 9.90 1.66
N THR A 100 4.27 10.05 2.83
CA THR A 100 3.29 9.07 3.32
C THR A 100 2.00 9.04 2.49
N VAL A 101 1.49 10.18 2.04
CA VAL A 101 0.29 10.24 1.18
C VAL A 101 0.57 9.72 -0.23
N VAL A 102 1.73 10.05 -0.79
CA VAL A 102 2.18 9.48 -2.06
C VAL A 102 2.36 7.96 -1.94
N GLY A 103 2.86 7.48 -0.80
CA GLY A 103 2.97 6.05 -0.49
C GLY A 103 1.64 5.32 -0.63
N VAL A 104 0.55 5.86 -0.05
CA VAL A 104 -0.81 5.29 -0.20
C VAL A 104 -1.22 5.22 -1.67
N LEU A 105 -0.99 6.28 -2.46
CA LEU A 105 -1.36 6.33 -3.88
C LEU A 105 -0.72 5.19 -4.67
N VAL A 106 0.55 4.91 -4.39
CA VAL A 106 1.37 3.94 -5.12
C VAL A 106 1.11 2.53 -4.61
N GLU A 107 0.89 2.35 -3.31
CA GLU A 107 0.70 1.04 -2.71
C GLU A 107 -0.55 0.36 -3.24
N VAL A 108 -1.72 1.01 -3.19
CA VAL A 108 -3.00 0.40 -3.61
C VAL A 108 -2.93 -0.25 -5.01
N PRO A 109 -2.46 0.42 -6.08
CA PRO A 109 -2.34 -0.21 -7.39
C PRO A 109 -1.26 -1.30 -7.45
N VAL A 110 -0.16 -1.15 -6.70
CA VAL A 110 0.89 -2.20 -6.62
C VAL A 110 0.31 -3.46 -5.99
N MET A 111 -0.42 -3.35 -4.88
CA MET A 111 -1.03 -4.49 -4.19
C MET A 111 -2.09 -5.17 -5.06
N LEU A 112 -2.97 -4.40 -5.73
CA LEU A 112 -3.91 -4.96 -6.69
C LEU A 112 -3.21 -5.72 -7.83
N THR A 113 -2.05 -5.24 -8.26
CA THR A 113 -1.22 -5.91 -9.29
C THR A 113 -0.62 -7.22 -8.74
N LEU A 114 -0.13 -7.22 -7.50
CA LEU A 114 0.40 -8.42 -6.85
C LEU A 114 -0.67 -9.48 -6.61
N VAL A 115 -1.85 -9.09 -6.15
CA VAL A 115 -3.03 -9.97 -6.03
C VAL A 115 -3.41 -10.57 -7.38
N TYR A 116 -3.35 -9.78 -8.46
CA TYR A 116 -3.58 -10.30 -9.82
C TYR A 116 -2.53 -11.35 -10.21
N ILE A 117 -1.25 -11.10 -9.93
CA ILE A 117 -0.14 -12.05 -10.19
C ILE A 117 -0.31 -13.33 -9.36
N ALA A 118 -0.63 -13.21 -8.07
CA ALA A 118 -0.87 -14.34 -7.18
C ALA A 118 -2.03 -15.20 -7.72
N ASN A 119 -3.17 -14.60 -8.03
CA ASN A 119 -4.32 -15.32 -8.58
C ASN A 119 -4.01 -16.03 -9.91
N LYS A 120 -3.18 -15.44 -10.77
CA LYS A 120 -2.76 -16.06 -12.03
C LYS A 120 -1.81 -17.25 -11.81
N THR A 121 -1.03 -17.24 -10.74
CA THR A 121 -0.05 -18.28 -10.39
C THR A 121 -0.63 -19.39 -9.51
N ARG A 122 -1.93 -19.34 -9.20
CA ARG A 122 -2.66 -20.37 -8.44
C ARG A 122 -2.51 -21.80 -8.96
N LYS A 123 -2.21 -21.98 -10.25
CA LYS A 123 -2.00 -23.31 -10.86
C LYS A 123 -0.65 -23.94 -10.54
N TYR A 124 0.30 -23.16 -10.03
CA TYR A 124 1.65 -23.63 -9.74
C TYR A 124 1.82 -24.11 -8.30
N PHE A 125 0.91 -23.70 -7.41
CA PHE A 125 0.87 -24.07 -6.00
C PHE A 125 -0.06 -25.26 -5.78
#